data_AF-A0A816WX83-F1
#
_entry.id   AF-A0A816WX83-F1
#
_cell.length_a   1.000
_cell.length_b   1.000
_cell.length_c   1.000
_cell.angle_alpha   90.00
_cell.angle_beta   90.00
_cell.angle_gamma   90.00
#
_symmetry.space_group_name_H-M   'P 1'
#
loop_
_entity.id
_entity.type
_entity.pdbx_description
1 polymer ?
#
loop_
_entity_poly.entity_id
_entity_poly.type
_entity_poly.pdbx_seq_one_letter_code
_entity_poly.pdbx_strand_id
1 'polypeptide(L)'
;MAGIQSNFDFLSSYCEPTFNIEKYQSKQTGMKLYHINVPLPLIKLEICVQTKPYDDTGCAHTLEHLIFMGSRNYPHQGYLDYITAQHYSLGTNAATYRDMTTYELTTVNHKSLSTLLPVYLDHIFHPLLLNNCFLTEVHHISGETGDDAGVVYSEMQASENQPDDILLYSILRDLWSDKSPYYYEAGGRLESIRNELTLDKIKIFHQKFYVPNNVAIILCGGGINIDEILEILNKFEQENFLQYDNRQKLSMGFSLNENQRKKKKLSDDNFPSIQIKSASFDESPTPPDTNKKVNLPSIDATKLSVRSNSYEANEPSFCDSELMVSHGESSTASSPGSILVTFETETSIGQRNMVEYKEVCYPVEDNEENLGQVAFGYRLESIYKMEIYTALDVLLTTLFDEDISIFYKEFIELPNTLCSLIDHDWFNYPERVLTITFEGVEIDNLTLVADKYSSVLYSILNSQIDSGQLYTQLQRNIRKKIESHLNEVEAEPFDFLTDLCCLDHVSELSAPYTDNDGEQRLHKFLQNQKYLESLLNRPILYWHELIKKYLLEWEPSKRTIILLKPSYELLTEQQG
;
A
#
# COMPACT_ATOMS: atom_id res chain seq x y z
N MET A 1 -8.65 -19.47 40.36
CA MET A 1 -9.42 -18.96 39.22
C MET A 1 -9.08 -19.87 38.05
N ALA A 2 -10.07 -20.52 37.44
CA ALA A 2 -9.82 -21.31 36.23
C ALA A 2 -9.38 -20.32 35.14
N GLY A 3 -8.15 -20.46 34.65
CA GLY A 3 -7.62 -19.59 33.60
C GLY A 3 -8.54 -19.65 32.39
N ILE A 4 -9.04 -18.50 31.96
CA ILE A 4 -9.74 -18.40 30.69
C ILE A 4 -8.66 -18.70 29.64
N GLN A 5 -8.71 -19.89 29.07
CA GLN A 5 -7.81 -20.27 27.99
C GLN A 5 -8.11 -19.29 26.85
N SER A 6 -7.13 -18.46 26.48
CA SER A 6 -7.28 -17.45 25.44
C SER A 6 -7.83 -18.09 24.16
N ASN A 7 -8.75 -17.39 23.49
CA ASN A 7 -9.31 -17.82 22.21
C ASN A 7 -8.31 -17.71 21.05
N PHE A 8 -7.13 -17.12 21.32
CA PHE A 8 -6.06 -16.96 20.37
C PHE A 8 -5.04 -18.09 20.52
N ASP A 9 -4.73 -18.78 19.42
CA ASP A 9 -3.59 -19.69 19.33
C ASP A 9 -2.33 -18.89 19.03
N PHE A 10 -1.24 -19.26 19.70
CA PHE A 10 0.11 -18.88 19.28
C PHE A 10 0.44 -19.62 17.98
N LEU A 11 0.91 -18.89 16.97
CA LEU A 11 1.31 -19.44 15.67
C LEU A 11 2.82 -19.56 15.54
N SER A 12 3.55 -18.47 15.78
CA SER A 12 5.00 -18.42 15.53
C SER A 12 5.66 -17.30 16.32
N SER A 13 6.99 -17.39 16.48
CA SER A 13 7.80 -16.28 16.96
C SER A 13 9.06 -16.08 16.12
N TYR A 14 9.60 -14.86 16.20
CA TYR A 14 10.90 -14.48 15.66
C TYR A 14 11.65 -13.68 16.73
N CYS A 15 12.87 -14.10 17.08
CA CYS A 15 13.64 -13.48 18.16
C CYS A 15 14.98 -12.98 17.64
N GLU A 16 15.29 -11.71 17.91
CA GLU A 16 16.62 -11.10 17.79
C GLU A 16 17.04 -10.54 19.15
N PRO A 17 18.32 -10.19 19.35
CA PRO A 17 18.77 -9.62 20.62
C PRO A 17 18.02 -8.35 21.07
N THR A 18 17.52 -7.55 20.11
CA THR A 18 16.89 -6.25 20.35
C THR A 18 15.36 -6.28 20.33
N PHE A 19 14.75 -7.30 19.72
CA PHE A 19 13.29 -7.41 19.62
C PHE A 19 12.81 -8.87 19.52
N ASN A 20 11.55 -9.10 19.89
CA ASN A 20 10.86 -10.38 19.69
C ASN A 20 9.48 -10.13 19.07
N ILE A 21 9.14 -10.88 18.03
CA ILE A 21 7.81 -10.84 17.39
C ILE A 21 7.09 -12.14 17.69
N GLU A 22 5.87 -12.06 18.19
CA GLU A 22 4.98 -13.18 18.43
C GLU A 22 3.70 -12.99 17.62
N LYS A 23 3.29 -14.03 16.89
CA LYS A 23 2.08 -14.03 16.07
C LYS A 23 1.04 -14.94 16.70
N TYR A 24 -0.17 -14.42 16.85
CA TYR A 24 -1.34 -15.11 17.38
C TYR A 24 -2.51 -15.03 16.40
N GLN A 25 -3.44 -15.98 16.49
CA GLN A 25 -4.66 -15.97 15.68
C GLN A 25 -5.88 -16.47 16.47
N SER A 26 -7.00 -15.76 16.37
CA SER A 26 -8.28 -16.18 16.93
C SER A 26 -8.80 -17.45 16.28
N LYS A 27 -9.12 -18.46 17.09
CA LYS A 27 -9.78 -19.70 16.65
C LYS A 27 -11.17 -19.48 16.07
N GLN A 28 -11.85 -18.42 16.52
CA GLN A 28 -13.25 -18.21 16.22
C GLN A 28 -13.44 -17.34 14.99
N THR A 29 -12.62 -16.29 14.86
CA THR A 29 -12.83 -15.28 13.84
C THR A 29 -11.71 -15.24 12.80
N GLY A 30 -10.55 -15.85 13.10
CA GLY A 30 -9.36 -15.79 12.26
C GLY A 30 -8.55 -14.50 12.39
N MET A 31 -8.97 -13.54 13.22
CA MET A 31 -8.27 -12.27 13.47
C MET A 31 -6.86 -12.51 14.01
N LYS A 32 -5.88 -11.79 13.47
CA LYS A 32 -4.47 -11.96 13.83
C LYS A 32 -4.00 -10.87 14.80
N LEU A 33 -3.06 -11.23 15.65
CA LEU A 33 -2.34 -10.31 16.53
C LEU A 33 -0.83 -10.53 16.38
N TYR A 34 -0.09 -9.49 16.07
CA TYR A 34 1.36 -9.43 16.13
C TYR A 34 1.77 -8.63 17.35
N HIS A 35 2.54 -9.24 18.24
CA HIS A 35 3.11 -8.61 19.42
C HIS A 35 4.62 -8.49 19.23
N ILE A 36 5.09 -7.27 19.04
CA ILE A 36 6.49 -6.92 18.82
C ILE A 36 7.01 -6.28 20.11
N ASN A 37 7.76 -7.05 20.89
CA ASN A 37 8.39 -6.57 22.12
C ASN A 37 9.76 -5.95 21.79
N VAL A 38 9.81 -4.62 21.82
CA VAL A 38 11.04 -3.81 21.73
C VAL A 38 11.18 -3.04 23.04
N PRO A 39 12.37 -2.92 23.66
CA PRO A 39 12.55 -2.26 24.96
C PRO A 39 12.47 -0.72 24.88
N LEU A 40 11.40 -0.19 24.29
CA LEU A 40 11.12 1.23 24.11
C LEU A 40 9.94 1.69 24.98
N PRO A 41 9.91 2.97 25.40
CA PRO A 41 8.91 3.49 26.33
C PRO A 41 7.54 3.75 25.70
N LEU A 42 7.50 3.90 24.38
CA LEU A 42 6.27 4.12 23.61
C LEU A 42 5.72 2.80 23.08
N ILE A 43 4.43 2.82 22.74
CA ILE A 43 3.75 1.71 22.09
C ILE A 43 3.04 2.24 20.84
N LYS A 44 3.37 1.66 19.69
CA LYS A 44 2.64 1.82 18.43
C LYS A 44 1.59 0.71 18.32
N LEU A 45 0.35 1.12 18.05
CA LEU A 45 -0.72 0.24 17.59
C LEU A 45 -0.90 0.53 16.10
N GLU A 46 -0.91 -0.52 15.30
CA GLU A 46 -1.28 -0.47 13.90
C GLU A 46 -2.30 -1.57 13.59
N ILE A 47 -3.33 -1.24 12.83
CA ILE A 47 -4.36 -2.18 12.38
C ILE A 47 -4.29 -2.24 10.87
N CYS A 48 -3.98 -3.41 10.34
CA CYS A 48 -3.87 -3.66 8.90
C CYS A 48 -5.07 -4.44 8.39
N VAL A 49 -5.73 -3.91 7.37
CA VAL A 49 -6.85 -4.54 6.66
C VAL A 49 -6.46 -4.70 5.20
N GLN A 50 -6.52 -5.91 4.65
CA GLN A 50 -6.34 -6.08 3.20
C GLN A 50 -7.55 -5.54 2.45
N THR A 51 -7.37 -4.50 1.66
CA THR A 51 -8.42 -3.79 0.92
C THR A 51 -8.11 -3.85 -0.57
N LYS A 52 -8.86 -4.65 -1.32
CA LYS A 52 -8.61 -4.88 -2.76
C LYS A 52 -9.62 -4.10 -3.61
N PRO A 53 -9.24 -3.01 -4.30
CA PRO A 53 -10.12 -2.32 -5.24
C PRO A 53 -10.36 -3.19 -6.48
N TYR A 54 -11.56 -3.07 -7.06
CA TYR A 54 -11.94 -3.71 -8.33
C TYR A 54 -12.64 -2.73 -9.28
N ASP A 55 -12.51 -1.44 -8.98
CA ASP A 55 -12.92 -0.29 -9.75
C ASP A 55 -12.10 0.93 -9.28
N ASP A 56 -12.14 2.03 -10.02
CA ASP A 56 -11.40 3.27 -9.71
C ASP A 56 -12.21 4.21 -8.80
N THR A 57 -13.19 3.71 -8.05
CA THR A 57 -14.12 4.59 -7.31
C THR A 57 -13.51 5.20 -6.05
N GLY A 58 -12.35 4.73 -5.58
CA GLY A 58 -11.74 5.19 -4.34
C GLY A 58 -12.43 4.67 -3.08
N CYS A 59 -13.15 3.54 -3.14
CA CYS A 59 -13.86 2.98 -1.97
C CYS A 59 -12.93 2.70 -0.77
N ALA A 60 -11.68 2.30 -1.02
CA ALA A 60 -10.72 2.03 0.06
C ALA A 60 -10.33 3.33 0.78
N HIS A 61 -9.87 4.32 0.02
CA HIS A 61 -9.44 5.62 0.53
C HIS A 61 -10.58 6.40 1.21
N THR A 62 -11.75 6.43 0.59
CA THR A 62 -12.92 7.11 1.19
C THR A 62 -13.43 6.44 2.45
N LEU A 63 -13.33 5.11 2.55
CA LEU A 63 -13.69 4.40 3.78
C LEU A 63 -12.70 4.68 4.91
N GLU A 64 -11.43 4.85 4.59
CA GLU A 64 -10.39 5.21 5.55
C GLU A 64 -10.72 6.52 6.27
N HIS A 65 -11.08 7.58 5.54
CA HIS A 65 -11.55 8.83 6.13
C HIS A 65 -12.84 8.63 6.96
N LEU A 66 -13.83 7.93 6.39
CA LEU A 66 -15.15 7.81 7.03
C LEU A 66 -15.15 6.97 8.31
N ILE A 67 -14.13 6.12 8.52
CA ILE A 67 -13.96 5.35 9.77
C ILE A 67 -13.71 6.28 10.97
N PHE A 68 -13.05 7.41 10.77
CA PHE A 68 -12.80 8.40 11.83
C PHE A 68 -14.02 9.26 12.19
N MET A 69 -15.09 9.19 11.39
CA MET A 69 -16.29 10.02 11.56
C MET A 69 -17.26 9.51 12.63
N GLY A 70 -16.87 8.47 13.36
CA GLY A 70 -17.58 7.92 14.50
C GLY A 70 -18.03 6.47 14.29
N SER A 71 -18.31 5.81 15.41
CA SER A 71 -18.63 4.38 15.46
C SER A 71 -19.88 4.10 16.28
N ARG A 72 -20.35 2.86 16.27
CA ARG A 72 -21.60 2.45 16.93
C ARG A 72 -21.61 2.78 18.42
N ASN A 73 -20.52 2.52 19.14
CA ASN A 73 -20.42 2.81 20.57
C ASN A 73 -19.92 4.23 20.85
N TYR A 74 -19.26 4.86 19.87
CA TYR A 74 -18.69 6.21 19.97
C TYR A 74 -19.16 7.09 18.80
N PRO A 75 -20.45 7.52 18.80
CA PRO A 75 -21.10 8.05 17.60
C PRO A 75 -20.78 9.51 17.28
N HIS A 76 -19.88 10.13 18.04
CA HIS A 76 -19.56 11.55 17.91
C HIS A 76 -18.27 11.71 17.09
N GLN A 77 -18.35 12.45 15.99
CA GLN A 77 -17.19 12.85 15.19
C GLN A 77 -16.12 13.52 16.09
N GLY A 78 -14.85 13.16 15.89
CA GLY A 78 -13.72 13.65 16.69
C GLY A 78 -13.59 13.03 18.08
N TYR A 79 -14.45 12.06 18.45
CA TYR A 79 -14.29 11.35 19.72
C TYR A 79 -12.99 10.57 19.80
N LEU A 80 -12.57 9.92 18.70
CA LEU A 80 -11.33 9.17 18.67
C LEU A 80 -10.13 10.08 18.97
N ASP A 81 -10.04 11.24 18.31
CA ASP A 81 -8.99 12.23 18.56
C ASP A 81 -9.02 12.78 19.98
N TYR A 82 -10.23 13.00 20.52
CA TYR A 82 -10.40 13.45 21.90
C TYR A 82 -9.84 12.42 22.89
N ILE A 83 -10.20 11.14 22.74
CA ILE A 83 -9.78 10.10 23.70
C ILE A 83 -8.29 9.77 23.55
N THR A 84 -7.75 9.74 22.33
CA THR A 84 -6.32 9.49 22.10
C THR A 84 -5.47 10.60 22.71
N ALA A 85 -5.91 11.86 22.63
CA ALA A 85 -5.26 12.99 23.31
C ALA A 85 -5.26 12.85 24.85
N GLN A 86 -6.37 12.36 25.46
CA GLN A 86 -6.41 12.09 26.91
C GLN A 86 -5.46 10.98 27.35
N HIS A 87 -5.05 10.13 26.41
CA HIS A 87 -4.15 9.01 26.62
C HIS A 87 -2.73 9.28 26.11
N TYR A 88 -2.35 10.55 25.96
CA TYR A 88 -1.03 11.00 25.52
C TYR A 88 -0.57 10.35 24.21
N SER A 89 -1.53 10.13 23.31
CA SER A 89 -1.20 9.70 21.97
C SER A 89 -0.57 10.85 21.17
N LEU A 90 0.33 10.51 20.25
CA LEU A 90 0.91 11.46 19.30
C LEU A 90 -0.05 11.83 18.15
N GLY A 91 -1.23 11.22 18.11
CA GLY A 91 -2.22 11.41 17.06
C GLY A 91 -2.72 10.07 16.53
N THR A 92 -3.76 10.15 15.73
CA THR A 92 -4.26 9.09 14.86
C THR A 92 -3.76 9.36 13.45
N ASN A 93 -3.48 8.29 12.72
CA ASN A 93 -3.14 8.38 11.31
C ASN A 93 -3.66 7.13 10.59
N ALA A 94 -3.74 7.20 9.27
CA ALA A 94 -4.07 6.07 8.42
C ALA A 94 -3.45 6.26 7.04
N ALA A 95 -3.29 5.16 6.33
CA ALA A 95 -2.80 5.16 4.96
C ALA A 95 -3.55 4.13 4.13
N THR A 96 -3.93 4.51 2.91
CA THR A 96 -4.51 3.61 1.93
C THR A 96 -3.49 3.29 0.85
N TYR A 97 -3.03 2.05 0.84
CA TYR A 97 -2.21 1.48 -0.22
C TYR A 97 -3.11 0.72 -1.22
N ARG A 98 -2.51 0.20 -2.30
CA ARG A 98 -3.25 -0.44 -3.39
C ARG A 98 -3.96 -1.74 -2.98
N ASP A 99 -3.44 -2.47 -1.98
CA ASP A 99 -4.04 -3.71 -1.49
C ASP A 99 -4.21 -3.80 0.03
N MET A 100 -3.98 -2.71 0.75
CA MET A 100 -4.20 -2.64 2.19
C MET A 100 -4.50 -1.22 2.66
N THR A 101 -5.21 -1.13 3.77
CA THR A 101 -5.41 0.10 4.52
C THR A 101 -4.91 -0.12 5.94
N THR A 102 -4.03 0.76 6.40
CA THR A 102 -3.48 0.72 7.76
C THR A 102 -4.03 1.88 8.58
N TYR A 103 -4.19 1.63 9.87
CA TYR A 103 -4.64 2.63 10.82
C TYR A 103 -3.77 2.58 12.06
N GLU A 104 -3.19 3.70 12.44
CA GLU A 104 -2.18 3.74 13.47
C GLU A 104 -2.45 4.78 14.55
N LEU A 105 -1.84 4.52 15.71
CA LEU A 105 -1.62 5.49 16.76
C LEU A 105 -0.39 5.09 17.57
N THR A 106 0.33 6.08 18.09
CA THR A 106 1.38 5.87 19.07
C THR A 106 0.95 6.46 20.40
N THR A 107 1.10 5.71 21.50
CA THR A 107 0.67 6.09 22.85
C THR A 107 1.69 5.68 23.92
N VAL A 108 1.42 6.07 25.17
CA VAL A 108 2.26 5.78 26.32
C VAL A 108 1.72 4.58 27.09
N ASN A 109 2.58 3.60 27.38
CA ASN A 109 2.33 2.47 28.28
C ASN A 109 1.09 1.58 27.99
N HIS A 110 1.10 0.41 28.62
CA HIS A 110 0.07 -0.62 28.44
C HIS A 110 -1.35 -0.18 28.84
N LYS A 111 -1.50 0.71 29.83
CA LYS A 111 -2.81 1.15 30.31
C LYS A 111 -3.53 2.02 29.28
N SER A 112 -2.81 2.92 28.62
CA SER A 112 -3.40 3.72 27.54
C SER A 112 -3.76 2.85 26.35
N LEU A 113 -2.86 1.95 25.93
CA LEU A 113 -3.16 0.97 24.89
C LEU A 113 -4.45 0.19 25.19
N SER A 114 -4.55 -0.38 26.40
CA SER A 114 -5.70 -1.18 26.83
C SER A 114 -7.03 -0.40 26.83
N THR A 115 -6.96 0.92 26.97
CA THR A 115 -8.14 1.80 26.88
C THR A 115 -8.50 2.15 25.44
N LEU A 116 -7.49 2.43 24.61
CA LEU A 116 -7.67 2.88 23.23
C LEU A 116 -8.02 1.74 22.26
N LEU A 117 -7.43 0.55 22.44
CA LEU A 117 -7.60 -0.58 21.52
C LEU A 117 -9.07 -0.93 21.26
N PRO A 118 -9.95 -1.10 22.26
CA PRO A 118 -11.37 -1.39 21.99
C PRO A 118 -12.12 -0.25 21.28
N VAL A 119 -11.75 1.01 21.55
CA VAL A 119 -12.35 2.18 20.90
C VAL A 119 -11.99 2.17 19.42
N TYR A 120 -10.72 1.94 19.12
CA TYR A 120 -10.21 1.90 17.76
C TYR A 120 -10.84 0.74 16.97
N LEU A 121 -10.94 -0.45 17.56
CA LEU A 121 -11.60 -1.59 16.94
C LEU A 121 -13.10 -1.34 16.66
N ASP A 122 -13.81 -0.59 17.49
CA ASP A 122 -15.21 -0.22 17.20
C ASP A 122 -15.32 0.71 15.98
N HIS A 123 -14.35 1.60 15.75
CA HIS A 123 -14.27 2.43 14.53
C HIS A 123 -14.00 1.58 13.28
N ILE A 124 -13.08 0.63 13.37
CA ILE A 124 -12.75 -0.29 12.27
C ILE A 124 -13.94 -1.18 11.90
N PHE A 125 -14.55 -1.87 12.87
CA PHE A 125 -15.56 -2.89 12.60
C PHE A 125 -16.99 -2.36 12.57
N HIS A 126 -17.27 -1.24 13.23
CA HIS A 126 -18.61 -0.68 13.37
C HIS A 126 -18.67 0.84 13.12
N PRO A 127 -18.13 1.33 11.99
CA PRO A 127 -18.25 2.75 11.62
C PRO A 127 -19.71 3.12 11.35
N LEU A 128 -20.07 4.38 11.59
CA LEU A 128 -21.46 4.84 11.36
C LEU A 128 -21.82 4.99 9.87
N LEU A 129 -20.86 5.42 9.04
CA LEU A 129 -21.03 5.65 7.60
C LEU A 129 -22.28 6.46 7.28
N LEU A 130 -22.33 7.69 7.79
CA LEU A 130 -23.48 8.60 7.65
C LEU A 130 -23.39 9.46 6.37
N ASN A 131 -24.56 9.83 5.83
CA ASN A 131 -24.65 10.62 4.61
C ASN A 131 -24.07 12.04 4.74
N ASN A 132 -24.21 12.67 5.91
CA ASN A 132 -23.62 13.99 6.13
C ASN A 132 -22.08 13.94 6.13
N CYS A 133 -21.48 12.88 6.69
CA CYS A 133 -20.03 12.66 6.67
C CYS A 133 -19.54 12.37 5.25
N PHE A 134 -20.29 11.57 4.48
CA PHE A 134 -19.98 11.33 3.06
C PHE A 134 -19.93 12.64 2.26
N LEU A 135 -20.91 13.53 2.44
CA LEU A 135 -20.95 14.80 1.72
C LEU A 135 -19.76 15.70 2.08
N THR A 136 -19.31 15.73 3.34
CA THR A 136 -18.19 16.59 3.74
C THR A 136 -16.82 16.00 3.40
N GLU A 137 -16.62 14.70 3.64
CA GLU A 137 -15.31 14.05 3.49
C GLU A 137 -15.05 13.59 2.06
N VAL A 138 -16.07 13.13 1.34
CA VAL A 138 -15.87 12.46 0.05
C VAL A 138 -16.07 13.41 -1.10
N HIS A 139 -17.32 13.78 -1.40
CA HIS A 139 -17.65 14.64 -2.54
C HIS A 139 -19.01 15.33 -2.37
N HIS A 140 -19.05 16.61 -2.71
CA HIS A 140 -20.26 17.39 -2.93
C HIS A 140 -19.98 18.57 -3.87
N ILE A 141 -21.03 19.21 -4.37
CA ILE A 141 -20.92 20.49 -5.07
C ILE A 141 -21.04 21.62 -4.05
N SER A 142 -20.04 22.49 -4.00
CA SER A 142 -20.04 23.66 -3.14
C SER A 142 -21.19 24.60 -3.50
N GLY A 143 -22.03 24.93 -2.53
CA GLY A 143 -23.12 25.88 -2.74
C GLY A 143 -22.65 27.33 -2.93
N GLU A 144 -21.40 27.64 -2.57
CA GLU A 144 -20.83 28.99 -2.64
C GLU A 144 -20.16 29.25 -3.99
N THR A 145 -19.37 28.30 -4.48
CA THR A 145 -18.58 28.46 -5.72
C THR A 145 -19.14 27.69 -6.90
N GLY A 146 -19.91 26.61 -6.66
CA GLY A 146 -20.40 25.70 -7.70
C GLY A 146 -19.39 24.64 -8.12
N ASP A 147 -18.20 24.61 -7.51
CA ASP A 147 -17.14 23.65 -7.81
C ASP A 147 -17.31 22.35 -7.02
N ASP A 148 -16.60 21.31 -7.46
CA ASP A 148 -16.45 20.08 -6.70
C ASP A 148 -15.63 20.31 -5.42
N ALA A 149 -16.13 19.77 -4.32
CA ALA A 149 -15.54 19.88 -2.99
C ALA A 149 -15.66 18.55 -2.24
N GLY A 150 -14.89 18.42 -1.16
CA GLY A 150 -14.77 17.21 -0.36
C GLY A 150 -13.30 16.90 -0.13
N VAL A 151 -12.94 16.45 1.07
CA VAL A 151 -11.54 16.24 1.46
C VAL A 151 -10.85 15.29 0.48
N VAL A 152 -11.41 14.09 0.29
CA VAL A 152 -10.84 13.06 -0.60
C VAL A 152 -10.85 13.50 -2.06
N TYR A 153 -11.94 14.13 -2.54
CA TYR A 153 -11.98 14.62 -3.92
C TYR A 153 -10.91 15.68 -4.17
N SER A 154 -10.69 16.62 -3.24
CA SER A 154 -9.67 17.66 -3.35
C SER A 154 -8.24 17.11 -3.26
N GLU A 155 -8.01 16.08 -2.44
CA GLU A 155 -6.72 15.37 -2.39
C GLU A 155 -6.42 14.70 -3.72
N MET A 156 -7.37 13.92 -4.27
CA MET A 156 -7.20 13.30 -5.58
C MET A 156 -7.10 14.32 -6.71
N GLN A 157 -7.72 15.50 -6.58
CA GLN A 157 -7.60 16.57 -7.56
C GLN A 157 -6.19 17.16 -7.59
N ALA A 158 -5.49 17.17 -6.46
CA ALA A 158 -4.13 17.65 -6.38
C ALA A 158 -3.11 16.65 -6.98
N SER A 159 -3.40 15.34 -6.93
CA SER A 159 -2.48 14.28 -7.37
C SER A 159 -2.77 13.71 -8.77
N GLU A 160 -4.03 13.51 -9.17
CA GLU A 160 -4.39 12.72 -10.37
C GLU A 160 -3.69 13.15 -11.68
N ASN A 161 -3.39 14.44 -11.78
CA ASN A 161 -2.77 15.06 -12.95
C ASN A 161 -1.25 15.27 -12.82
N GLN A 162 -0.64 14.86 -11.71
CA GLN A 162 0.81 14.93 -11.55
C GLN A 162 1.51 13.91 -12.47
N PRO A 163 2.70 14.25 -13.00
CA PRO A 163 3.43 13.36 -13.92
C PRO A 163 3.67 11.97 -13.32
N ASP A 164 4.11 11.91 -12.07
CA ASP A 164 4.51 10.65 -11.41
C ASP A 164 3.29 9.75 -11.12
N ASP A 165 2.16 10.34 -10.72
CA ASP A 165 0.90 9.62 -10.53
C ASP A 165 0.39 9.03 -11.85
N ILE A 166 0.41 9.80 -12.93
CA ILE A 166 0.03 9.33 -14.27
C ILE A 166 0.98 8.23 -14.74
N LEU A 167 2.28 8.39 -14.50
CA LEU A 167 3.31 7.43 -14.89
C LEU A 167 3.10 6.09 -14.18
N LEU A 168 3.02 6.11 -12.85
CA LEU A 168 2.82 4.91 -12.04
C LEU A 168 1.51 4.21 -12.40
N TYR A 169 0.42 4.96 -12.50
CA TYR A 169 -0.88 4.43 -12.91
C TYR A 169 -0.82 3.75 -14.29
N SER A 170 -0.14 4.37 -15.26
CA SER A 170 0.05 3.81 -16.60
C SER A 170 0.90 2.54 -16.58
N ILE A 171 1.97 2.52 -15.79
CA ILE A 171 2.82 1.35 -15.61
C ILE A 171 2.01 0.19 -15.03
N LEU A 172 1.26 0.42 -13.96
CA LEU A 172 0.51 -0.64 -13.29
C LEU A 172 -0.62 -1.19 -14.14
N ARG A 173 -1.32 -0.33 -14.90
CA ARG A 173 -2.36 -0.77 -15.86
C ARG A 173 -1.84 -1.60 -17.02
N ASP A 174 -0.57 -1.44 -17.35
CA ASP A 174 0.10 -2.25 -18.36
C ASP A 174 0.61 -3.58 -17.82
N LEU A 175 1.12 -3.57 -16.59
CA LEU A 175 1.65 -4.76 -15.93
C LEU A 175 0.55 -5.71 -15.46
N TRP A 176 -0.63 -5.17 -15.12
CA TRP A 176 -1.75 -5.91 -14.56
C TRP A 176 -2.96 -5.90 -15.51
N SER A 177 -3.73 -6.98 -15.51
CA SER A 177 -5.04 -6.99 -16.18
C SER A 177 -6.10 -6.39 -15.26
N ASP A 178 -7.20 -5.91 -15.84
CA ASP A 178 -8.44 -5.48 -15.14
C ASP A 178 -9.02 -6.49 -14.14
N LYS A 179 -8.62 -7.77 -14.18
CA LYS A 179 -9.00 -8.78 -13.17
C LYS A 179 -8.21 -8.67 -11.86
N SER A 180 -7.13 -7.90 -11.85
CA SER A 180 -6.23 -7.73 -10.72
C SER A 180 -6.57 -6.44 -9.96
N PRO A 181 -6.55 -6.44 -8.62
CA PRO A 181 -6.76 -5.19 -7.86
C PRO A 181 -5.67 -4.15 -8.14
N TYR A 182 -4.45 -4.59 -8.48
CA TYR A 182 -3.32 -3.71 -8.79
C TYR A 182 -3.47 -2.93 -10.11
N TYR A 183 -4.53 -3.21 -10.89
CA TYR A 183 -4.89 -2.43 -12.09
C TYR A 183 -5.58 -1.10 -11.75
N TYR A 184 -6.23 -1.03 -10.59
CA TYR A 184 -7.12 0.07 -10.22
C TYR A 184 -6.44 1.08 -9.29
N GLU A 185 -6.92 2.31 -9.32
CA GLU A 185 -6.49 3.36 -8.38
C GLU A 185 -7.26 3.27 -7.06
N ALA A 186 -6.55 2.95 -5.96
CA ALA A 186 -7.14 2.77 -4.64
C ALA A 186 -7.58 4.11 -4.01
N GLY A 187 -6.87 5.20 -4.35
CA GLY A 187 -7.25 6.58 -4.02
C GLY A 187 -8.54 7.02 -4.71
N GLY A 188 -8.78 6.48 -5.91
CA GLY A 188 -9.92 6.76 -6.76
C GLY A 188 -9.64 7.81 -7.84
N ARG A 189 -10.23 7.63 -9.02
CA ARG A 189 -10.16 8.62 -10.10
C ARG A 189 -11.28 9.64 -9.94
N LEU A 190 -11.00 10.91 -10.21
CA LEU A 190 -11.92 12.04 -10.06
C LEU A 190 -13.27 11.77 -10.73
N GLU A 191 -13.24 11.25 -11.96
CA GLU A 191 -14.46 10.91 -12.71
C GLU A 191 -15.30 9.86 -11.97
N SER A 192 -14.68 8.80 -11.45
CA SER A 192 -15.38 7.73 -10.74
C SER A 192 -15.82 8.14 -9.33
N ILE A 193 -15.04 8.94 -8.61
CA ILE A 193 -15.45 9.52 -7.32
C ILE A 193 -16.70 10.38 -7.52
N ARG A 194 -16.71 11.24 -8.55
CA ARG A 194 -17.82 12.14 -8.85
C ARG A 194 -19.10 11.42 -9.30
N ASN A 195 -18.95 10.46 -10.21
CA ASN A 195 -20.10 9.94 -10.97
C ASN A 195 -20.56 8.56 -10.51
N GLU A 196 -19.70 7.78 -9.85
CA GLU A 196 -19.96 6.37 -9.58
C GLU A 196 -19.92 5.99 -8.10
N LEU A 197 -19.15 6.71 -7.28
CA LEU A 197 -19.01 6.41 -5.87
C LEU A 197 -20.28 6.78 -5.12
N THR A 198 -20.74 5.87 -4.27
CA THR A 198 -21.91 6.08 -3.40
C THR A 198 -21.62 5.55 -2.01
N LEU A 199 -22.30 6.11 -1.02
CA LEU A 199 -22.23 5.60 0.35
C LEU A 199 -22.59 4.11 0.45
N ASP A 200 -23.47 3.61 -0.41
CA ASP A 200 -23.83 2.18 -0.44
C ASP A 200 -22.69 1.32 -0.99
N LYS A 201 -21.94 1.78 -2.01
CA LYS A 201 -20.70 1.11 -2.45
C LYS A 201 -19.69 1.03 -1.31
N ILE A 202 -19.48 2.12 -0.57
CA ILE A 202 -18.58 2.17 0.59
C ILE A 202 -19.03 1.17 1.68
N LYS A 203 -20.32 1.11 1.99
CA LYS A 203 -20.87 0.13 2.96
C LYS A 203 -20.68 -1.31 2.51
N ILE A 204 -20.87 -1.60 1.22
CA ILE A 204 -20.63 -2.93 0.65
C ILE A 204 -19.14 -3.28 0.73
N PHE A 205 -18.27 -2.32 0.42
CA PHE A 205 -16.82 -2.47 0.52
C PHE A 205 -16.40 -2.78 1.97
N HIS A 206 -16.89 -2.00 2.94
CA HIS A 206 -16.68 -2.25 4.38
C HIS A 206 -17.12 -3.65 4.79
N GLN A 207 -18.36 -4.05 4.45
CA GLN A 207 -18.88 -5.39 4.77
C GLN A 207 -18.05 -6.53 4.18
N LYS A 208 -17.43 -6.31 3.02
CA LYS A 208 -16.63 -7.32 2.32
C LYS A 208 -15.24 -7.47 2.94
N PHE A 209 -14.56 -6.37 3.27
CA PHE A 209 -13.15 -6.38 3.65
C PHE A 209 -12.91 -6.21 5.15
N TYR A 210 -13.78 -5.52 5.89
CA TYR A 210 -13.59 -5.26 7.33
C TYR A 210 -14.22 -6.38 8.16
N VAL A 211 -13.80 -7.61 7.85
CA VAL A 211 -14.16 -8.85 8.54
C VAL A 211 -12.96 -9.34 9.36
N PRO A 212 -13.16 -9.94 10.55
CA PRO A 212 -12.06 -10.18 11.49
C PRO A 212 -10.91 -11.02 10.92
N ASN A 213 -11.17 -12.06 10.11
CA ASN A 213 -10.13 -12.88 9.49
C ASN A 213 -9.25 -12.13 8.47
N ASN A 214 -9.67 -10.96 8.05
CA ASN A 214 -8.94 -10.08 7.13
C ASN A 214 -8.18 -8.97 7.87
N VAL A 215 -8.28 -8.91 9.20
CA VAL A 215 -7.66 -7.88 10.04
C VAL A 215 -6.49 -8.46 10.85
N ALA A 216 -5.38 -7.74 10.83
CA ALA A 216 -4.27 -7.94 11.74
C ALA A 216 -4.14 -6.72 12.67
N ILE A 217 -3.95 -7.00 13.96
CA ILE A 217 -3.60 -6.00 14.97
C ILE A 217 -2.11 -6.15 15.24
N ILE A 218 -1.34 -5.08 15.13
CA ILE A 218 0.10 -5.06 15.34
C ILE A 218 0.37 -4.14 16.52
N LEU A 219 1.01 -4.68 17.54
CA LEU A 219 1.38 -3.95 18.76
C LEU A 219 2.89 -3.97 18.89
N CYS A 220 3.53 -2.81 18.76
CA CYS A 220 4.97 -2.67 18.85
C CYS A 220 5.35 -1.78 20.03
N GLY A 221 6.20 -2.27 20.92
CA GLY A 221 6.69 -1.50 22.07
C GLY A 221 6.98 -2.33 23.30
N GLY A 222 7.45 -1.66 24.36
CA GLY A 222 7.86 -2.30 25.60
C GLY A 222 6.75 -2.35 26.64
N GLY A 223 6.74 -3.41 27.46
CA GLY A 223 5.90 -3.49 28.65
C GLY A 223 4.41 -3.74 28.38
N ILE A 224 4.08 -4.27 27.20
CA ILE A 224 2.74 -4.74 26.84
C ILE A 224 2.45 -6.05 27.58
N ASN A 225 1.36 -6.10 28.34
CA ASN A 225 0.91 -7.34 28.96
C ASN A 225 0.05 -8.12 27.96
N ILE A 226 0.65 -9.07 27.25
CA ILE A 226 -0.01 -9.82 26.19
C ILE A 226 -1.24 -10.58 26.67
N ASP A 227 -1.23 -11.14 27.88
CA ASP A 227 -2.38 -11.89 28.43
C ASP A 227 -3.62 -10.98 28.56
N GLU A 228 -3.43 -9.73 29.02
CA GLU A 228 -4.53 -8.76 29.15
C GLU A 228 -5.04 -8.29 27.78
N ILE A 229 -4.15 -8.09 26.80
CA ILE A 229 -4.55 -7.78 25.42
C ILE A 229 -5.39 -8.92 24.85
N LEU A 230 -4.96 -10.17 25.01
CA LEU A 230 -5.70 -11.34 24.54
C LEU A 230 -7.08 -11.44 25.20
N GLU A 231 -7.21 -11.10 26.49
CA GLU A 231 -8.50 -11.01 27.17
C GLU A 231 -9.39 -9.89 26.61
N ILE A 232 -8.83 -8.71 26.35
CA ILE A 232 -9.54 -7.56 25.73
C ILE A 232 -10.08 -7.96 24.36
N LEU A 233 -9.24 -8.57 23.51
CA LEU A 233 -9.64 -9.00 22.17
C LEU A 233 -10.69 -10.11 22.22
N ASN A 234 -10.52 -11.12 23.08
CA ASN A 234 -11.51 -12.19 23.25
C ASN A 234 -12.88 -11.63 23.69
N LYS A 235 -12.88 -10.67 24.62
CA LYS A 235 -14.13 -9.99 25.03
C LYS A 235 -14.74 -9.22 23.85
N PHE A 236 -13.94 -8.47 23.11
CA PHE A 236 -14.40 -7.75 21.93
C PHE A 236 -15.03 -8.70 20.89
N GLU A 237 -14.39 -9.84 20.59
CA GLU A 237 -14.93 -10.83 19.66
C GLU A 237 -16.27 -11.42 20.13
N GLN A 238 -16.36 -11.76 21.42
CA GLN A 238 -17.57 -12.29 22.02
C GLN A 238 -18.74 -11.31 21.91
N GLU A 239 -18.51 -10.03 22.19
CA GLU A 239 -19.53 -8.98 22.16
C GLU A 239 -19.99 -8.66 20.74
N ASN A 240 -19.09 -8.69 19.76
CA ASN A 240 -19.34 -8.14 18.43
C ASN A 240 -19.63 -9.17 17.35
N PHE A 241 -19.01 -10.36 17.40
CA PHE A 241 -19.10 -11.34 16.31
C PHE A 241 -19.87 -12.60 16.70
N LEU A 242 -19.85 -13.00 17.97
CA LEU A 242 -20.40 -14.29 18.41
C LEU A 242 -21.81 -14.22 18.98
N GLN A 243 -22.26 -13.04 19.42
CA GLN A 243 -23.63 -12.86 19.93
C GLN A 243 -24.71 -12.96 18.84
N TYR A 244 -24.33 -12.90 17.56
CA TYR A 244 -25.27 -13.04 16.45
C TYR A 244 -25.70 -14.50 16.22
N ASP A 245 -24.78 -15.45 16.39
CA ASP A 245 -25.04 -16.88 16.13
C ASP A 245 -25.96 -17.51 17.20
N ASN A 246 -25.85 -17.05 18.45
CA ASN A 246 -26.74 -17.49 19.53
C ASN A 246 -28.17 -16.93 19.39
N ARG A 247 -28.37 -15.71 18.86
CA ARG A 247 -29.71 -15.15 18.63
C ARG A 247 -30.45 -15.84 17.49
N GLN A 248 -29.77 -16.28 16.44
CA GLN A 248 -30.38 -17.11 15.38
C GLN A 248 -30.65 -18.55 15.85
N LYS A 249 -29.77 -19.15 16.66
CA LYS A 249 -30.02 -20.48 17.27
C LYS A 249 -31.20 -20.44 18.25
N LEU A 250 -31.34 -19.38 19.04
CA LEU A 250 -32.51 -19.14 19.90
C LEU A 250 -33.78 -18.90 19.06
N SER A 251 -33.74 -18.06 18.01
CA SER A 251 -34.92 -17.80 17.17
C SER A 251 -35.37 -19.02 16.35
N MET A 252 -34.43 -19.83 15.84
CA MET A 252 -34.73 -21.13 15.22
C MET A 252 -35.27 -22.14 16.24
N GLY A 253 -34.74 -22.16 17.46
CA GLY A 253 -35.26 -22.99 18.56
C GLY A 253 -36.69 -22.63 18.99
N PHE A 254 -37.02 -21.33 18.98
CA PHE A 254 -38.39 -20.86 19.21
C PHE A 254 -39.32 -21.17 18.03
N SER A 255 -38.86 -20.99 16.79
CA SER A 255 -39.64 -21.26 15.57
C SER A 255 -39.91 -22.76 15.36
N LEU A 256 -38.95 -23.64 15.72
CA LEU A 256 -39.15 -25.10 15.72
C LEU A 256 -40.16 -25.55 16.79
N ASN A 257 -40.12 -24.96 17.98
CA ASN A 257 -41.10 -25.25 19.05
C ASN A 257 -42.51 -24.71 18.74
N GLU A 258 -42.63 -23.53 18.11
CA GLU A 258 -43.91 -23.02 17.64
C GLU A 258 -44.49 -23.84 16.50
N ASN A 259 -43.67 -24.28 15.54
CA ASN A 259 -44.11 -25.12 14.43
C ASN A 259 -44.52 -26.53 14.89
N GLN A 260 -43.86 -27.08 15.92
CA GLN A 260 -44.29 -28.33 16.56
C GLN A 260 -45.58 -28.15 17.37
N ARG A 261 -45.75 -27.02 18.08
CA ARG A 261 -47.02 -26.69 18.76
C ARG A 261 -48.18 -26.42 17.81
N LYS A 262 -47.92 -25.78 16.65
CA LYS A 262 -48.91 -25.55 15.59
C LYS A 262 -49.26 -26.85 14.85
N LYS A 263 -48.29 -27.72 14.54
CA LYS A 263 -48.55 -29.06 13.97
C LYS A 263 -49.39 -29.95 14.90
N LYS A 264 -49.23 -29.81 16.22
CA LYS A 264 -50.04 -30.52 17.22
C LYS A 264 -51.44 -29.91 17.44
N LYS A 265 -51.68 -28.68 16.96
CA LYS A 265 -52.99 -28.01 16.97
C LYS A 265 -53.73 -28.09 15.63
N LEU A 266 -53.05 -28.43 14.53
CA LEU A 266 -53.67 -28.60 13.20
C LEU A 266 -54.17 -30.02 12.91
N SER A 267 -54.00 -30.97 13.84
CA SER A 267 -54.59 -32.32 13.71
C SER A 267 -56.02 -32.42 14.23
N ASP A 268 -56.52 -31.38 14.91
CA ASP A 268 -57.87 -31.35 15.45
C ASP A 268 -58.66 -30.18 14.83
N ASP A 269 -59.82 -30.53 14.29
CA ASP A 269 -60.98 -29.71 13.92
C ASP A 269 -61.02 -28.97 12.56
N ASN A 270 -61.90 -29.55 11.72
CA ASN A 270 -62.73 -28.98 10.65
C ASN A 270 -62.79 -27.46 10.55
N PHE A 271 -62.47 -26.92 9.37
CA PHE A 271 -62.93 -25.60 8.94
C PHE A 271 -63.56 -25.61 7.52
N PRO A 272 -64.68 -24.89 7.32
CA PRO A 272 -65.40 -24.83 6.06
C PRO A 272 -64.76 -23.84 5.08
N SER A 273 -64.96 -24.11 3.79
CA SER A 273 -64.51 -23.31 2.65
C SER A 273 -65.25 -21.97 2.54
N ILE A 274 -64.51 -20.86 2.44
CA ILE A 274 -65.03 -19.53 2.09
C ILE A 274 -64.32 -19.02 0.84
N GLN A 275 -65.14 -18.58 -0.13
CA GLN A 275 -64.73 -18.03 -1.42
C GLN A 275 -64.19 -16.60 -1.31
N ILE A 276 -63.13 -16.30 -2.05
CA ILE A 276 -62.54 -14.96 -2.17
C ILE A 276 -63.19 -14.23 -3.34
N LYS A 277 -63.73 -13.03 -3.10
CA LYS A 277 -64.05 -12.04 -4.13
C LYS A 277 -62.94 -10.97 -4.18
N SER A 278 -62.51 -10.68 -5.40
CA SER A 278 -61.56 -9.62 -5.78
C SER A 278 -62.18 -8.22 -5.69
N ALA A 279 -61.40 -7.24 -5.25
CA ALA A 279 -61.63 -5.82 -5.58
C ALA A 279 -60.29 -5.05 -5.59
N SER A 280 -60.12 -4.28 -6.67
CA SER A 280 -59.12 -3.26 -6.96
C SER A 280 -59.60 -1.88 -6.53
N PHE A 281 -58.69 -0.94 -6.21
CA PHE A 281 -58.51 0.39 -6.86
C PHE A 281 -57.59 1.32 -6.05
N ASP A 282 -57.03 2.27 -6.81
CA ASP A 282 -55.98 3.29 -6.59
C ASP A 282 -56.15 4.27 -5.41
N GLU A 283 -55.03 4.86 -4.96
CA GLU A 283 -54.66 6.28 -5.17
C GLU A 283 -53.55 6.76 -4.21
N SER A 284 -52.63 7.56 -4.76
CA SER A 284 -51.52 8.30 -4.14
C SER A 284 -51.97 9.60 -3.45
N PRO A 285 -51.17 10.17 -2.51
CA PRO A 285 -51.25 11.59 -2.19
C PRO A 285 -49.95 12.39 -2.40
N THR A 286 -50.15 13.63 -2.85
CA THR A 286 -49.24 14.75 -3.10
C THR A 286 -48.60 15.38 -1.82
N PRO A 287 -47.53 16.21 -1.95
CA PRO A 287 -46.68 16.67 -0.85
C PRO A 287 -47.18 17.98 -0.17
N PRO A 288 -46.72 18.31 1.06
CA PRO A 288 -47.04 19.57 1.70
C PRO A 288 -45.97 20.66 1.50
N ASP A 289 -46.46 21.88 1.68
CA ASP A 289 -45.91 23.17 1.33
C ASP A 289 -45.06 23.81 2.45
N THR A 290 -44.36 24.86 2.04
CA THR A 290 -43.33 25.70 2.66
C THR A 290 -43.69 26.47 3.97
N ASN A 291 -42.63 26.95 4.65
CA ASN A 291 -42.54 28.00 5.70
C ASN A 291 -42.40 27.57 7.17
N LYS A 292 -41.15 27.37 7.64
CA LYS A 292 -40.70 27.83 8.97
C LYS A 292 -39.24 28.29 8.94
N LYS A 293 -39.02 29.59 9.19
CA LYS A 293 -37.71 30.17 9.53
C LYS A 293 -37.26 29.64 10.90
N VAL A 294 -36.04 29.10 10.97
CA VAL A 294 -35.33 28.86 12.23
C VAL A 294 -33.94 29.48 12.09
N ASN A 295 -33.62 30.40 13.00
CA ASN A 295 -32.31 31.04 13.11
C ASN A 295 -31.27 30.01 13.56
N LEU A 296 -30.19 29.83 12.79
CA LEU A 296 -28.98 29.14 13.24
C LEU A 296 -27.97 30.15 13.84
N PRO A 297 -27.26 29.79 14.91
CA PRO A 297 -26.13 30.58 15.40
C PRO A 297 -24.91 30.39 14.49
N SER A 298 -24.21 31.49 14.21
CA SER A 298 -22.93 31.52 13.50
C SER A 298 -21.86 30.76 14.29
N ILE A 299 -21.28 29.71 13.70
CA ILE A 299 -20.11 29.02 14.22
C ILE A 299 -18.87 29.60 13.50
N ASP A 300 -17.94 30.07 14.32
CA ASP A 300 -16.68 30.68 13.95
C ASP A 300 -15.71 29.63 13.38
N ALA A 301 -15.42 29.71 12.08
CA ALA A 301 -14.69 28.73 11.29
C ALA A 301 -13.16 28.77 11.47
N THR A 302 -12.67 29.22 12.62
CA THR A 302 -11.22 29.40 12.90
C THR A 302 -10.66 28.39 13.92
N LYS A 303 -11.38 27.32 14.24
CA LYS A 303 -10.98 26.34 15.28
C LYS A 303 -11.02 24.85 14.90
N LEU A 304 -11.16 24.53 13.61
CA LEU A 304 -11.02 23.15 13.11
C LEU A 304 -9.89 23.12 12.09
N SER A 305 -8.66 23.26 12.59
CA SER A 305 -7.45 22.92 11.81
C SER A 305 -6.95 21.58 12.34
N VAL A 306 -7.33 20.49 11.67
CA VAL A 306 -6.45 19.33 11.58
C VAL A 306 -5.20 19.86 10.90
N ARG A 307 -4.04 19.78 11.56
CA ARG A 307 -2.77 20.14 10.94
C ARG A 307 -2.50 19.12 9.84
N SER A 308 -2.89 19.46 8.62
CA SER A 308 -2.37 18.85 7.41
C SER A 308 -0.88 19.23 7.33
N ASN A 309 -0.02 18.39 7.90
CA ASN A 309 1.36 18.36 7.44
C ASN A 309 1.34 17.59 6.13
N SER A 310 1.55 18.31 5.03
CA SER A 310 1.88 17.74 3.74
C SER A 310 3.19 16.96 3.88
N TYR A 311 3.08 15.67 4.16
CA TYR A 311 4.08 14.70 3.75
C TYR A 311 3.56 14.14 2.43
N GLU A 312 4.33 14.33 1.38
CA GLU A 312 4.20 13.58 0.14
C GLU A 312 3.99 12.11 0.51
N ALA A 313 2.93 11.50 0.01
CA ALA A 313 2.74 10.07 0.09
C ALA A 313 3.72 9.39 -0.87
N ASN A 314 5.02 9.56 -0.62
CA ASN A 314 6.02 8.61 -1.08
C ASN A 314 5.70 7.31 -0.34
N GLU A 315 5.40 6.25 -1.08
CA GLU A 315 5.58 4.91 -0.52
C GLU A 315 6.97 4.89 0.14
N PRO A 316 7.16 4.37 1.37
CA PRO A 316 8.48 4.32 1.96
C PRO A 316 9.35 3.35 1.15
N SER A 317 9.97 3.87 0.09
CA SER A 317 11.13 3.30 -0.56
C SER A 317 12.31 3.59 0.36
N PHE A 318 13.03 2.52 0.72
CA PHE A 318 14.23 2.60 1.53
C PHE A 318 15.32 3.36 0.75
N CYS A 319 15.46 4.67 0.99
CA CYS A 319 16.73 5.39 1.12
C CYS A 319 16.52 6.91 1.01
N ASP A 320 17.06 7.66 1.96
CA ASP A 320 17.48 9.05 1.71
C ASP A 320 18.73 9.38 2.53
N SER A 321 19.74 9.95 1.88
CA SER A 321 20.98 10.41 2.52
C SER A 321 21.50 11.66 1.83
N GLU A 322 21.96 12.66 2.60
CA GLU A 322 22.73 13.75 1.99
C GLU A 322 23.75 14.45 2.91
N LEU A 323 24.88 14.83 2.26
CA LEU A 323 25.85 15.93 2.50
C LEU A 323 27.29 15.68 3.04
N MET A 324 28.23 15.72 2.06
CA MET A 324 29.42 16.59 1.88
C MET A 324 30.65 16.55 2.82
N VAL A 325 31.81 16.09 2.30
CA VAL A 325 33.15 16.67 2.60
C VAL A 325 34.12 16.57 1.38
N SER A 326 34.93 17.62 1.26
CA SER A 326 35.87 18.05 0.22
C SER A 326 37.17 17.25 -0.04
N HIS A 327 37.63 17.43 -1.29
CA HIS A 327 38.89 17.15 -2.01
C HIS A 327 40.22 16.83 -1.30
N GLY A 328 40.97 15.91 -1.93
CA GLY A 328 42.44 15.79 -1.87
C GLY A 328 43.01 14.98 -3.05
N GLU A 329 43.98 15.55 -3.77
CA GLU A 329 44.50 15.14 -5.09
C GLU A 329 45.61 14.05 -5.10
N SER A 330 45.80 13.47 -6.30
CA SER A 330 47.05 12.93 -6.88
C SER A 330 47.49 11.51 -6.43
N SER A 331 48.15 10.64 -7.21
CA SER A 331 48.81 10.73 -8.53
C SER A 331 49.09 9.32 -9.11
N THR A 332 49.06 9.26 -10.45
CA THR A 332 49.71 8.37 -11.45
C THR A 332 50.67 7.23 -11.05
N ALA A 333 50.49 6.05 -11.68
CA ALA A 333 51.55 5.25 -12.35
C ALA A 333 50.96 3.97 -13.00
N SER A 334 50.87 3.91 -14.34
CA SER A 334 51.72 3.14 -15.28
C SER A 334 51.39 1.64 -15.46
N SER A 335 50.91 1.32 -16.67
CA SER A 335 50.67 -0.01 -17.26
C SER A 335 51.93 -0.88 -17.35
N PRO A 336 51.80 -2.22 -17.51
CA PRO A 336 51.84 -2.80 -18.87
C PRO A 336 51.09 -4.15 -19.06
N GLY A 337 50.80 -4.51 -20.32
CA GLY A 337 50.82 -5.92 -20.75
C GLY A 337 49.57 -6.45 -21.45
N SER A 338 49.44 -6.15 -22.74
CA SER A 338 48.47 -6.70 -23.69
C SER A 338 48.54 -8.23 -23.85
N ILE A 339 47.38 -8.91 -23.78
CA ILE A 339 47.18 -10.26 -24.34
C ILE A 339 45.94 -10.20 -25.24
N LEU A 340 46.15 -10.30 -26.56
CA LEU A 340 45.09 -10.45 -27.56
C LEU A 340 44.40 -11.82 -27.41
N VAL A 341 43.07 -11.81 -27.32
CA VAL A 341 42.23 -12.98 -27.61
C VAL A 341 41.24 -12.57 -28.69
N THR A 342 41.39 -13.16 -29.88
CA THR A 342 40.49 -12.99 -31.02
C THR A 342 39.19 -13.73 -30.77
N PHE A 343 38.05 -13.06 -30.92
CA PHE A 343 36.74 -13.68 -31.01
C PHE A 343 36.11 -13.40 -32.38
N GLU A 344 35.58 -14.47 -32.95
CA GLU A 344 35.04 -14.59 -34.29
C GLU A 344 33.83 -13.68 -34.51
N THR A 345 33.90 -12.87 -35.55
CA THR A 345 32.76 -12.14 -36.12
C THR A 345 31.96 -13.11 -36.99
N GLU A 346 30.77 -13.52 -36.56
CA GLU A 346 29.77 -14.08 -37.48
C GLU A 346 28.34 -13.78 -37.02
N THR A 347 27.81 -12.70 -37.60
CA THR A 347 26.45 -12.54 -38.12
C THR A 347 25.43 -13.65 -37.81
N SER A 348 24.64 -13.44 -36.76
CA SER A 348 23.25 -13.89 -36.71
C SER A 348 22.39 -12.73 -36.19
N ILE A 349 22.01 -11.83 -37.10
CA ILE A 349 20.91 -10.89 -36.88
C ILE A 349 19.63 -11.74 -36.85
N GLY A 350 19.37 -12.37 -35.71
CA GLY A 350 18.02 -12.75 -35.32
C GLY A 350 17.21 -11.46 -35.20
N GLN A 351 15.98 -11.48 -35.69
CA GLN A 351 15.03 -10.38 -35.59
C GLN A 351 15.12 -9.75 -34.19
N ARG A 352 15.68 -8.54 -34.08
CA ARG A 352 15.48 -7.71 -32.90
C ARG A 352 13.99 -7.44 -32.88
N ASN A 353 13.25 -8.06 -31.96
CA ASN A 353 11.90 -7.64 -31.65
C ASN A 353 11.95 -6.12 -31.47
N MET A 354 11.18 -5.37 -32.28
CA MET A 354 11.09 -3.92 -32.08
C MET A 354 10.65 -3.69 -30.64
N VAL A 355 11.40 -2.88 -29.91
CA VAL A 355 11.03 -2.49 -28.56
C VAL A 355 9.74 -1.69 -28.69
N GLU A 356 8.66 -2.18 -28.07
CA GLU A 356 7.37 -1.52 -28.10
C GLU A 356 7.33 -0.48 -26.97
N TYR A 357 7.18 0.77 -27.35
CA TYR A 357 7.05 1.91 -26.43
C TYR A 357 5.59 2.33 -26.38
N LYS A 358 5.12 2.76 -25.21
CA LYS A 358 3.83 3.42 -25.07
C LYS A 358 4.03 4.88 -24.72
N GLU A 359 3.38 5.73 -25.48
CA GLU A 359 3.38 7.16 -25.21
C GLU A 359 2.18 7.50 -24.34
N VAL A 360 2.43 8.21 -23.25
CA VAL A 360 1.42 8.71 -22.33
C VAL A 360 1.63 10.20 -22.16
N CYS A 361 0.55 10.96 -22.08
CA CYS A 361 0.62 12.41 -21.89
C CYS A 361 0.17 12.80 -20.49
N TYR A 362 0.77 13.84 -19.93
CA TYR A 362 0.29 14.52 -18.72
C TYR A 362 0.00 15.99 -19.02
N PRO A 363 -1.01 16.58 -18.36
CA PRO A 363 -1.40 17.96 -18.63
C PRO A 363 -0.36 18.95 -18.08
N VAL A 364 -0.07 20.00 -18.85
CA VAL A 364 0.83 21.09 -18.42
C VAL A 364 0.24 22.46 -18.73
N GLU A 365 0.52 23.44 -17.87
CA GLU A 365 0.08 24.82 -18.07
C GLU A 365 0.92 25.59 -19.09
N ASP A 366 2.21 25.25 -19.19
CA ASP A 366 3.14 25.89 -20.13
C ASP A 366 3.19 25.09 -21.44
N ASN A 367 2.89 25.77 -22.55
CA ASN A 367 2.94 25.17 -23.88
C ASN A 367 4.36 25.08 -24.45
N GLU A 368 5.35 25.68 -23.77
CA GLU A 368 6.78 25.55 -24.08
C GLU A 368 7.48 24.43 -23.28
N GLU A 369 6.76 23.76 -22.36
CA GLU A 369 7.30 22.63 -21.59
C GLU A 369 7.71 21.50 -22.54
N ASN A 370 8.98 21.08 -22.44
CA ASN A 370 9.60 20.15 -23.38
C ASN A 370 10.39 19.04 -22.67
N LEU A 371 10.22 18.90 -21.35
CA LEU A 371 10.79 17.80 -20.59
C LEU A 371 9.71 16.75 -20.32
N GLY A 372 10.08 15.49 -20.46
CA GLY A 372 9.26 14.33 -20.15
C GLY A 372 10.04 13.30 -19.33
N GLN A 373 9.48 12.10 -19.22
CA GLN A 373 10.08 11.00 -18.47
C GLN A 373 10.09 9.71 -19.29
N VAL A 374 11.07 8.85 -19.05
CA VAL A 374 11.12 7.47 -19.57
C VAL A 374 11.10 6.52 -18.40
N ALA A 375 10.11 5.64 -18.35
CA ALA A 375 10.00 4.68 -17.27
C ALA A 375 9.95 3.23 -17.76
N PHE A 376 10.56 2.36 -16.98
CA PHE A 376 10.57 0.92 -17.16
C PHE A 376 9.85 0.27 -15.99
N GLY A 377 8.74 -0.40 -16.26
CA GLY A 377 8.02 -1.18 -15.24
C GLY A 377 8.30 -2.66 -15.39
N TYR A 378 8.57 -3.36 -14.29
CA TYR A 378 8.81 -4.81 -14.25
C TYR A 378 7.92 -5.48 -13.20
N ARG A 379 7.10 -6.44 -13.61
CA ARG A 379 6.37 -7.32 -12.69
C ARG A 379 7.17 -8.60 -12.47
N LEU A 380 7.67 -8.77 -11.26
CA LEU A 380 8.59 -9.84 -10.89
C LEU A 380 7.85 -11.07 -10.37
N GLU A 381 8.58 -12.01 -9.74
CA GLU A 381 7.96 -13.17 -9.10
C GLU A 381 7.48 -12.86 -7.68
N SER A 382 7.19 -13.93 -6.92
CA SER A 382 6.73 -13.88 -5.53
C SER A 382 7.59 -12.99 -4.65
N ILE A 383 6.94 -12.11 -3.87
CA ILE A 383 7.55 -11.23 -2.87
C ILE A 383 8.48 -11.96 -1.89
N TYR A 384 8.27 -13.26 -1.67
CA TYR A 384 9.11 -14.06 -0.78
C TYR A 384 10.52 -14.38 -1.33
N LYS A 385 10.85 -13.98 -2.57
CA LYS A 385 12.22 -14.10 -3.12
C LYS A 385 13.16 -13.01 -2.59
N MET A 386 13.13 -12.75 -1.28
CA MET A 386 13.83 -11.63 -0.64
C MET A 386 15.34 -11.62 -0.91
N GLU A 387 16.03 -12.76 -0.90
CA GLU A 387 17.46 -12.82 -1.22
C GLU A 387 17.79 -12.21 -2.61
N ILE A 388 16.94 -12.48 -3.60
CA ILE A 388 17.09 -11.94 -4.95
C ILE A 388 16.79 -10.44 -4.96
N TYR A 389 15.75 -10.00 -4.27
CA TYR A 389 15.39 -8.58 -4.24
C TYR A 389 16.42 -7.73 -3.47
N THR A 390 16.98 -8.24 -2.39
CA THR A 390 18.13 -7.63 -1.71
C THR A 390 19.33 -7.52 -2.65
N ALA A 391 19.57 -8.54 -3.48
CA ALA A 391 20.62 -8.46 -4.49
C ALA A 391 20.31 -7.45 -5.60
N LEU A 392 19.07 -7.42 -6.11
CA LEU A 392 18.67 -6.44 -7.10
C LEU A 392 18.78 -5.02 -6.55
N ASP A 393 18.32 -4.78 -5.34
CA ASP A 393 18.42 -3.47 -4.68
C ASP A 393 19.89 -2.99 -4.57
N VAL A 394 20.82 -3.85 -4.15
CA VAL A 394 22.27 -3.53 -4.21
C VAL A 394 22.73 -3.21 -5.64
N LEU A 395 22.30 -4.00 -6.61
CA LEU A 395 22.67 -3.83 -8.01
C LEU A 395 22.16 -2.50 -8.57
N LEU A 396 20.89 -2.16 -8.36
CA LEU A 396 20.26 -0.93 -8.83
C LEU A 396 20.95 0.27 -8.20
N THR A 397 21.20 0.27 -6.89
CA THR A 397 21.99 1.30 -6.21
C THR A 397 23.42 1.42 -6.73
N THR A 398 24.03 0.35 -7.24
CA THR A 398 25.34 0.45 -7.90
C THR A 398 25.25 0.97 -9.33
N LEU A 399 24.17 0.68 -10.05
CA LEU A 399 24.00 1.08 -11.43
C LEU A 399 23.56 2.53 -11.57
N PHE A 400 22.67 3.01 -10.69
CA PHE A 400 21.98 4.29 -10.79
C PHE A 400 22.45 5.28 -9.75
N ASP A 401 22.48 4.87 -8.48
CA ASP A 401 22.72 5.80 -7.37
C ASP A 401 24.20 6.24 -7.29
N GLU A 402 24.40 7.54 -7.04
CA GLU A 402 25.68 8.27 -6.94
C GLU A 402 26.34 8.70 -8.27
N ASP A 403 27.08 9.81 -8.20
CA ASP A 403 27.84 10.42 -9.30
C ASP A 403 28.89 9.49 -9.94
N ILE A 404 29.26 8.40 -9.26
CA ILE A 404 30.24 7.43 -9.76
C ILE A 404 29.61 6.25 -10.51
N SER A 405 28.28 6.15 -10.49
CA SER A 405 27.51 5.06 -11.10
C SER A 405 27.70 5.03 -12.61
N ILE A 406 27.45 3.86 -13.21
CA ILE A 406 27.62 3.68 -14.65
C ILE A 406 26.58 4.51 -15.40
N PHE A 407 25.33 4.53 -14.93
CA PHE A 407 24.27 5.27 -15.59
C PHE A 407 24.40 6.77 -15.41
N TYR A 408 24.87 7.25 -14.25
CA TYR A 408 25.13 8.68 -14.07
C TYR A 408 26.10 9.21 -15.14
N LYS A 409 27.19 8.48 -15.40
CA LYS A 409 28.18 8.84 -16.44
C LYS A 409 27.63 8.77 -17.86
N GLU A 410 26.81 7.75 -18.12
CA GLU A 410 26.27 7.52 -19.46
C GLU A 410 25.08 8.42 -19.78
N PHE A 411 24.37 8.99 -18.81
CA PHE A 411 23.14 9.76 -19.08
C PHE A 411 23.22 11.21 -18.60
N ILE A 412 23.90 11.48 -17.49
CA ILE A 412 23.91 12.79 -16.82
C ILE A 412 25.23 13.54 -17.06
N GLU A 413 26.38 12.89 -16.86
CA GLU A 413 27.72 13.50 -16.98
C GLU A 413 28.20 13.68 -18.44
N LEU A 414 27.28 13.97 -19.37
CA LEU A 414 27.58 14.21 -20.78
C LEU A 414 27.65 15.70 -21.10
N PRO A 415 28.38 16.12 -22.17
CA PRO A 415 28.35 17.51 -22.62
C PRO A 415 26.93 18.01 -22.94
N ASN A 416 26.08 17.10 -23.45
CA ASN A 416 24.65 17.30 -23.60
C ASN A 416 23.97 16.22 -22.74
N THR A 417 23.42 16.61 -21.58
CA THR A 417 22.74 15.68 -20.68
C THR A 417 21.50 15.08 -21.36
N LEU A 418 21.22 13.80 -21.09
CA LEU A 418 20.05 13.10 -21.63
C LEU A 418 18.87 13.08 -20.64
N CYS A 419 19.15 13.18 -19.34
CA CYS A 419 18.16 13.24 -18.26
C CYS A 419 18.73 14.03 -17.09
N SER A 420 17.89 14.50 -16.17
CA SER A 420 18.32 15.19 -14.94
C SER A 420 18.46 14.23 -13.76
N LEU A 421 17.63 13.19 -13.70
CA LEU A 421 17.56 12.24 -12.60
C LEU A 421 17.30 10.82 -13.13
N ILE A 422 17.81 9.83 -12.41
CA ILE A 422 17.51 8.42 -12.60
C ILE A 422 17.14 7.86 -11.24
N ASP A 423 15.98 7.25 -11.14
CA ASP A 423 15.50 6.67 -9.88
C ASP A 423 14.88 5.29 -10.09
N HIS A 424 14.63 4.56 -9.00
CA HIS A 424 13.98 3.26 -9.00
C HIS A 424 13.16 2.99 -7.73
N ASP A 425 11.93 2.48 -7.91
CA ASP A 425 11.03 2.18 -6.80
C ASP A 425 10.59 0.74 -6.75
N TRP A 426 10.22 0.31 -5.53
CA TRP A 426 9.77 -1.03 -5.24
C TRP A 426 8.37 -1.04 -4.67
N PHE A 427 7.44 -1.69 -5.37
CA PHE A 427 6.06 -1.87 -4.90
C PHE A 427 5.88 -3.29 -4.38
N ASN A 428 5.57 -3.40 -3.09
CA ASN A 428 5.50 -4.65 -2.34
C ASN A 428 4.18 -5.41 -2.54
N TYR A 429 3.92 -5.82 -3.78
CA TYR A 429 2.78 -6.69 -4.13
C TYR A 429 3.17 -8.18 -4.09
N PRO A 430 2.21 -9.12 -4.06
CA PRO A 430 2.47 -10.56 -4.06
C PRO A 430 3.38 -11.00 -5.21
N GLU A 431 3.22 -10.42 -6.40
CA GLU A 431 4.27 -10.34 -7.41
C GLU A 431 4.85 -8.93 -7.37
N ARG A 432 6.07 -8.78 -6.86
CA ARG A 432 6.69 -7.47 -6.60
C ARG A 432 6.84 -6.69 -7.91
N VAL A 433 6.66 -5.37 -7.87
CA VAL A 433 6.91 -4.49 -9.03
C VAL A 433 8.15 -3.64 -8.78
N LEU A 434 8.97 -3.49 -9.80
CA LEU A 434 10.12 -2.59 -9.87
C LEU A 434 9.86 -1.56 -10.96
N THR A 435 10.04 -0.28 -10.65
CA THR A 435 10.10 0.81 -11.63
C THR A 435 11.51 1.36 -11.72
N ILE A 436 11.89 1.83 -12.90
CA ILE A 436 13.12 2.61 -13.11
C ILE A 436 12.74 3.79 -13.98
N THR A 437 12.99 5.01 -13.52
CA THR A 437 12.52 6.23 -14.16
C THR A 437 13.71 7.13 -14.51
N PHE A 438 13.65 7.74 -15.68
CA PHE A 438 14.56 8.78 -16.15
C PHE A 438 13.75 10.07 -16.30
N GLU A 439 14.09 11.10 -15.55
CA GLU A 439 13.34 12.36 -15.54
C GLU A 439 14.10 13.49 -16.23
N GLY A 440 13.38 14.56 -16.60
CA GLY A 440 13.97 15.73 -17.25
C GLY A 440 14.56 15.39 -18.62
N VAL A 441 13.90 14.51 -19.37
CA VAL A 441 14.34 14.08 -20.70
C VAL A 441 13.67 14.94 -21.76
N GLU A 442 14.44 15.58 -22.63
CA GLU A 442 13.85 16.31 -23.77
C GLU A 442 12.96 15.37 -24.62
N ILE A 443 11.77 15.83 -25.04
CA ILE A 443 10.79 14.98 -25.74
C ILE A 443 11.37 14.25 -26.96
N ASP A 444 12.23 14.93 -27.73
CA ASP A 444 12.89 14.37 -28.92
C ASP A 444 13.88 13.25 -28.58
N ASN A 445 14.36 13.19 -27.33
CA ASN A 445 15.33 12.22 -26.83
C ASN A 445 14.71 11.05 -26.04
N LEU A 446 13.39 11.01 -25.83
CA LEU A 446 12.74 9.95 -25.04
C LEU A 446 13.04 8.54 -25.56
N THR A 447 12.90 8.32 -26.87
CA THR A 447 13.21 7.03 -27.50
C THR A 447 14.70 6.70 -27.43
N LEU A 448 15.56 7.71 -27.57
CA LEU A 448 17.01 7.56 -27.44
C LEU A 448 17.41 7.10 -26.03
N VAL A 449 16.84 7.70 -24.99
CA VAL A 449 17.07 7.28 -23.59
C VAL A 449 16.62 5.84 -23.38
N ALA A 450 15.44 5.48 -23.89
CA ALA A 450 14.90 4.14 -23.77
C ALA A 450 15.78 3.07 -24.45
N ASP A 451 16.26 3.34 -25.67
CA ASP A 451 17.19 2.48 -26.39
C ASP A 451 18.56 2.41 -25.72
N LYS A 452 19.06 3.56 -25.24
CA LYS A 452 20.37 3.65 -24.58
C LYS A 452 20.42 2.85 -23.29
N TYR A 453 19.35 2.82 -22.51
CA TYR A 453 19.25 2.03 -21.27
C TYR A 453 19.65 0.57 -21.53
N SER A 454 19.02 -0.05 -22.52
CA SER A 454 19.29 -1.44 -22.88
C SER A 454 20.71 -1.61 -23.42
N SER A 455 21.19 -0.65 -24.22
CA SER A 455 22.55 -0.68 -24.77
C SER A 455 23.62 -0.66 -23.67
N VAL A 456 23.46 0.19 -22.64
CA VAL A 456 24.42 0.27 -21.52
C VAL A 456 24.45 -1.05 -20.75
N LEU A 457 23.31 -1.67 -20.47
CA LEU A 457 23.27 -2.99 -19.82
C LEU A 457 23.97 -4.07 -20.66
N TYR A 458 23.79 -4.08 -21.99
CA TYR A 458 24.53 -5.00 -22.86
C TYR A 458 26.04 -4.74 -22.84
N SER A 459 26.48 -3.48 -22.76
CA SER A 459 27.91 -3.13 -22.63
C SER A 459 28.52 -3.67 -21.33
N ILE A 460 27.76 -3.63 -20.22
CA ILE A 460 28.17 -4.24 -18.95
C ILE A 460 28.36 -5.74 -19.12
N LEU A 461 27.36 -6.44 -19.69
CA LEU A 461 27.40 -7.90 -19.87
C LEU A 461 28.53 -8.37 -20.81
N ASN A 462 28.87 -7.57 -21.82
CA ASN A 462 29.93 -7.88 -22.78
C ASN A 462 31.32 -7.44 -22.31
N SER A 463 31.49 -7.07 -21.03
CA SER A 463 32.75 -6.60 -20.44
C SER A 463 33.40 -5.42 -21.18
N GLN A 464 32.57 -4.59 -21.83
CA GLN A 464 33.04 -3.32 -22.41
C GLN A 464 33.22 -2.24 -21.32
N ILE A 465 32.62 -2.47 -20.16
CA ILE A 465 32.82 -1.71 -18.93
C ILE A 465 33.64 -2.56 -17.96
N ASP A 466 34.59 -1.94 -17.24
CA ASP A 466 35.52 -2.62 -16.33
C ASP A 466 34.77 -3.38 -15.22
N SER A 467 34.73 -4.70 -15.35
CA SER A 467 34.09 -5.59 -14.38
C SER A 467 34.73 -5.51 -12.99
N GLY A 468 36.00 -5.12 -12.87
CA GLY A 468 36.68 -4.91 -11.58
C GLY A 468 36.17 -3.66 -10.86
N GLN A 469 35.90 -2.59 -11.60
CA GLN A 469 35.31 -1.36 -11.06
C GLN A 469 33.89 -1.62 -10.56
N LEU A 470 33.04 -2.25 -11.39
CA LEU A 470 31.66 -2.61 -11.01
C LEU A 470 31.66 -3.51 -9.76
N TYR A 471 32.50 -4.53 -9.72
CA TYR A 471 32.60 -5.42 -8.56
C TYR A 471 33.01 -4.66 -7.28
N THR A 472 33.93 -3.71 -7.40
CA THR A 472 34.36 -2.88 -6.26
C THR A 472 33.22 -1.98 -5.75
N GLN A 473 32.44 -1.40 -6.65
CA GLN A 473 31.27 -0.59 -6.29
C GLN A 473 30.18 -1.42 -5.62
N LEU A 474 29.87 -2.61 -6.16
CA LEU A 474 28.95 -3.57 -5.55
C LEU A 474 29.39 -3.90 -4.11
N GLN A 475 30.65 -4.26 -3.92
CA GLN A 475 31.22 -4.58 -2.61
C GLN A 475 31.12 -3.42 -1.61
N ARG A 476 31.29 -2.18 -2.07
CA ARG A 476 31.11 -0.99 -1.24
C ARG A 476 29.64 -0.79 -0.88
N ASN A 477 28.72 -0.90 -1.85
CA ASN A 477 27.29 -0.68 -1.63
C ASN A 477 26.66 -1.77 -0.76
N ILE A 478 27.11 -3.03 -0.85
CA ILE A 478 26.70 -4.10 0.08
C ILE A 478 27.03 -3.71 1.52
N ARG A 479 28.26 -3.23 1.78
CA ARG A 479 28.66 -2.80 3.14
C ARG A 479 27.84 -1.61 3.62
N LYS A 480 27.63 -0.61 2.76
CA LYS A 480 26.76 0.54 3.07
C LYS A 480 25.34 0.10 3.43
N LYS A 481 24.73 -0.81 2.65
CA LYS A 481 23.38 -1.30 2.93
C LYS A 481 23.30 -2.15 4.20
N ILE A 482 24.35 -2.91 4.56
CA ILE A 482 24.42 -3.58 5.87
C ILE A 482 24.38 -2.55 7.00
N GLU A 483 25.19 -1.49 6.89
CA GLU A 483 25.21 -0.41 7.89
C GLU A 483 23.87 0.35 7.96
N SER A 484 23.27 0.68 6.81
CA SER A 484 21.94 1.33 6.74
C SER A 484 20.86 0.49 7.39
N HIS A 485 20.82 -0.81 7.07
CA HIS A 485 19.82 -1.72 7.63
C HIS A 485 19.91 -1.82 9.16
N LEU A 486 21.13 -1.85 9.71
CA LEU A 486 21.33 -1.82 11.16
C LEU A 486 20.85 -0.50 11.78
N ASN A 487 21.14 0.63 11.11
CA ASN A 487 20.69 1.94 11.57
C ASN A 487 19.16 2.08 11.54
N GLU A 488 18.48 1.59 10.50
CA GLU A 488 17.02 1.65 10.37
C GLU A 488 16.32 0.89 11.50
N VAL A 489 16.80 -0.32 11.80
CA VAL A 489 16.30 -1.15 12.91
C VAL A 489 16.50 -0.46 14.27
N GLU A 490 17.50 0.41 14.41
CA GLU A 490 17.76 1.15 15.65
C GLU A 490 17.04 2.51 15.72
N ALA A 491 16.94 3.22 14.59
CA ALA A 491 16.43 4.59 14.52
C ALA A 491 14.90 4.63 14.56
N GLU A 492 14.23 3.84 13.72
CA GLU A 492 12.76 3.82 13.58
C GLU A 492 12.18 2.39 13.65
N PRO A 493 12.42 1.65 14.76
CA PRO A 493 11.98 0.26 14.90
C PRO A 493 10.47 0.08 14.91
N PHE A 494 9.70 1.12 15.22
CA PHE A 494 8.24 1.05 15.20
C PHE A 494 7.75 0.82 13.78
N ASP A 495 8.00 1.77 12.88
CA ASP A 495 7.52 1.72 11.50
C ASP A 495 8.12 0.52 10.77
N PHE A 496 9.45 0.31 10.88
CA PHE A 496 10.12 -0.82 10.26
C PHE A 496 9.49 -2.17 10.63
N LEU A 497 9.26 -2.45 11.93
CA LEU A 497 8.75 -3.75 12.34
C LEU A 497 7.24 -3.90 12.12
N THR A 498 6.46 -2.82 12.22
CA THR A 498 5.02 -2.90 11.97
C THR A 498 4.71 -3.09 10.49
N ASP A 499 5.41 -2.37 9.59
CA ASP A 499 5.28 -2.50 8.14
C ASP A 499 5.56 -3.93 7.67
N LEU A 500 6.62 -4.57 8.19
CA LEU A 500 6.92 -5.97 7.87
C LEU A 500 5.84 -6.95 8.34
N CYS A 501 5.17 -6.66 9.46
CA CYS A 501 4.05 -7.48 9.94
C CYS A 501 2.79 -7.26 9.10
N CYS A 502 2.50 -6.02 8.68
CA CYS A 502 1.46 -5.69 7.71
C CYS A 502 1.70 -6.45 6.39
N LEU A 503 2.94 -6.42 5.89
CA LEU A 503 3.34 -7.11 4.68
C LEU A 503 3.18 -8.64 4.79
N ASP A 504 3.58 -9.24 5.91
CA ASP A 504 3.35 -10.67 6.18
C ASP A 504 1.86 -11.01 6.15
N HIS A 505 1.02 -10.21 6.80
CA HIS A 505 -0.42 -10.44 6.83
C HIS A 505 -1.07 -10.39 5.44
N VAL A 506 -0.80 -9.31 4.68
CA VAL A 506 -1.38 -9.09 3.34
C VAL A 506 -0.88 -10.15 2.35
N SER A 507 0.43 -10.48 2.40
CA SER A 507 1.03 -11.51 1.55
C SER A 507 0.47 -12.90 1.86
N GLU A 508 0.21 -13.20 3.14
CA GLU A 508 -0.40 -14.47 3.55
C GLU A 508 -1.81 -14.65 2.98
N LEU A 509 -2.59 -13.57 2.94
CA LEU A 509 -3.95 -13.59 2.39
C LEU A 509 -3.99 -13.63 0.85
N SER A 510 -2.95 -13.10 0.19
CA SER A 510 -2.88 -13.02 -1.27
C SER A 510 -2.22 -14.22 -1.95
N ALA A 511 -1.32 -14.94 -1.27
CA ALA A 511 -0.64 -16.10 -1.86
C ALA A 511 -1.51 -17.36 -1.76
N PRO A 512 -1.81 -18.07 -2.88
CA PRO A 512 -2.38 -19.40 -2.79
C PRO A 512 -1.43 -20.30 -1.97
N TYR A 513 -2.00 -21.17 -1.14
CA TYR A 513 -1.35 -22.14 -0.24
C TYR A 513 -0.46 -23.17 -0.99
N THR A 514 0.53 -22.73 -1.77
CA THR A 514 1.40 -23.61 -2.58
C THR A 514 2.79 -23.76 -2.02
N ASP A 515 3.26 -22.80 -1.21
CA ASP A 515 4.49 -22.96 -0.45
C ASP A 515 4.14 -23.51 0.94
N ASN A 516 4.50 -24.78 1.18
CA ASN A 516 4.40 -25.48 2.48
C ASN A 516 5.24 -24.83 3.61
N ASP A 517 5.85 -23.68 3.37
CA ASP A 517 6.69 -22.88 4.27
C ASP A 517 5.87 -21.96 5.20
N GLY A 518 4.59 -22.25 5.45
CA GLY A 518 3.66 -21.36 6.17
C GLY A 518 4.18 -20.82 7.51
N GLU A 519 5.11 -21.52 8.17
CA GLU A 519 5.69 -21.11 9.46
C GLU A 519 6.92 -20.18 9.34
N GLN A 520 7.47 -19.92 8.15
CA GLN A 520 8.71 -19.13 7.96
C GLN A 520 8.57 -17.91 7.03
N ARG A 521 7.35 -17.50 6.66
CA ARG A 521 7.15 -16.34 5.75
C ARG A 521 7.67 -15.03 6.34
N LEU A 522 7.25 -14.69 7.56
CA LEU A 522 7.77 -13.52 8.28
C LEU A 522 9.30 -13.57 8.44
N HIS A 523 9.87 -14.76 8.67
CA HIS A 523 11.32 -14.94 8.77
C HIS A 523 12.03 -14.53 7.47
N LYS A 524 11.42 -14.75 6.30
CA LYS A 524 12.02 -14.35 5.02
C LYS A 524 12.17 -12.82 4.92
N PHE A 525 11.26 -12.05 5.49
CA PHE A 525 11.34 -10.57 5.50
C PHE A 525 12.38 -10.05 6.50
N LEU A 526 12.52 -10.72 7.66
CA LEU A 526 13.42 -10.29 8.74
C LEU A 526 14.90 -10.71 8.54
N GLN A 527 15.20 -11.46 7.50
CA GLN A 527 16.55 -11.98 7.23
C GLN A 527 17.41 -11.08 6.32
N ASN A 528 17.00 -9.83 6.09
CA ASN A 528 17.66 -8.94 5.11
C ASN A 528 19.18 -8.79 5.39
N GLN A 529 19.59 -8.62 6.64
CA GLN A 529 21.01 -8.61 7.01
C GLN A 529 21.77 -9.86 6.52
N LYS A 530 21.21 -11.05 6.74
CA LYS A 530 21.84 -12.32 6.34
C LYS A 530 21.93 -12.42 4.81
N TYR A 531 20.93 -11.94 4.09
CA TYR A 531 21.00 -11.86 2.64
C TYR A 531 22.13 -10.95 2.20
N LEU A 532 22.22 -9.71 2.71
CA LEU A 532 23.29 -8.77 2.39
C LEU A 532 24.68 -9.34 2.68
N GLU A 533 24.88 -9.96 3.85
CA GLU A 533 26.15 -10.59 4.21
C GLU A 533 26.53 -11.73 3.23
N SER A 534 25.54 -12.50 2.77
CA SER A 534 25.77 -13.56 1.79
C SER A 534 26.24 -13.02 0.43
N LEU A 535 25.83 -11.79 0.06
CA LEU A 535 26.17 -11.15 -1.21
C LEU A 535 27.66 -10.79 -1.31
N LEU A 536 28.35 -10.58 -0.18
CA LEU A 536 29.79 -10.28 -0.16
C LEU A 536 30.64 -11.36 -0.85
N ASN A 537 30.15 -12.61 -0.88
CA ASN A 537 30.85 -13.75 -1.47
C ASN A 537 30.39 -14.09 -2.90
N ARG A 538 29.46 -13.32 -3.48
CA ARG A 538 28.91 -13.61 -4.81
C ARG A 538 29.88 -13.15 -5.92
N PRO A 539 30.21 -13.99 -6.90
CA PRO A 539 31.10 -13.63 -8.00
C PRO A 539 30.43 -12.64 -8.96
N ILE A 540 31.20 -11.91 -9.77
CA ILE A 540 30.66 -10.96 -10.77
C ILE A 540 29.63 -11.59 -11.71
N LEU A 541 29.82 -12.87 -12.08
CA LEU A 541 28.88 -13.61 -12.93
C LEU A 541 27.47 -13.69 -12.34
N TYR A 542 27.32 -13.76 -11.02
CA TYR A 542 26.01 -13.75 -10.37
C TYR A 542 25.24 -12.45 -10.67
N TRP A 543 25.93 -11.32 -10.63
CA TRP A 543 25.35 -10.00 -10.91
C TRP A 543 25.01 -9.83 -12.39
N HIS A 544 25.85 -10.36 -13.29
CA HIS A 544 25.55 -10.40 -14.72
C HIS A 544 24.27 -11.22 -15.01
N GLU A 545 24.08 -12.35 -14.34
CA GLU A 545 22.84 -13.14 -14.46
C GLU A 545 21.61 -12.38 -13.93
N LEU A 546 21.76 -11.55 -12.89
CA LEU A 546 20.66 -10.69 -12.42
C LEU A 546 20.30 -9.60 -13.44
N ILE A 547 21.30 -8.90 -13.99
CA ILE A 547 21.08 -7.91 -15.07
C ILE A 547 20.36 -8.57 -16.24
N LYS A 548 20.90 -9.72 -16.69
CA LYS A 548 20.35 -10.47 -17.81
C LYS A 548 18.91 -10.90 -17.55
N LYS A 549 18.63 -11.52 -16.40
CA LYS A 549 17.31 -12.07 -16.11
C LYS A 549 16.24 -11.02 -15.81
N TYR A 550 16.59 -9.96 -15.06
CA TYR A 550 15.59 -9.04 -14.51
C TYR A 550 15.50 -7.70 -15.24
N LEU A 551 16.55 -7.29 -15.95
CA LEU A 551 16.59 -5.99 -16.64
C LEU A 551 16.58 -6.13 -18.18
N LEU A 552 16.90 -7.30 -18.74
CA LEU A 552 17.03 -7.52 -20.19
C LEU A 552 16.18 -8.66 -20.78
N GLU A 553 16.16 -9.84 -20.18
CA GLU A 553 15.37 -10.99 -20.64
C GLU A 553 13.95 -10.85 -20.11
N TRP A 554 12.97 -10.62 -21.00
CA TRP A 554 11.62 -10.28 -20.58
C TRP A 554 10.53 -11.12 -21.25
N GLU A 555 9.49 -11.41 -20.45
CA GLU A 555 8.17 -11.76 -20.96
C GLU A 555 7.41 -10.46 -21.26
N PRO A 556 6.89 -10.24 -22.49
CA PRO A 556 6.20 -9.00 -22.85
C PRO A 556 5.02 -8.65 -21.91
N SER A 557 4.38 -9.64 -21.28
CA SER A 557 3.28 -9.44 -20.33
C SER A 557 3.72 -9.06 -18.91
N LYS A 558 5.02 -8.94 -18.64
CA LYS A 558 5.57 -8.63 -17.32
C LYS A 558 6.47 -7.38 -17.34
N ARG A 559 6.42 -6.62 -18.42
CA ARG A 559 7.21 -5.40 -18.58
C ARG A 559 6.42 -4.35 -19.37
N THR A 560 6.69 -3.09 -19.08
CA THR A 560 6.29 -1.98 -19.94
C THR A 560 7.38 -0.92 -20.03
N ILE A 561 7.35 -0.14 -21.10
CA ILE A 561 8.18 1.06 -21.26
C ILE A 561 7.23 2.21 -21.60
N ILE A 562 7.17 3.19 -20.71
CA ILE A 562 6.35 4.39 -20.87
C ILE A 562 7.24 5.57 -21.25
N LEU A 563 6.86 6.28 -22.31
CA LEU A 563 7.41 7.57 -22.69
C LEU A 563 6.36 8.61 -22.29
N LEU A 564 6.59 9.27 -21.16
CA LEU A 564 5.70 10.27 -20.61
C LEU A 564 6.04 11.64 -21.20
N LYS A 565 5.05 12.32 -21.77
CA LYS A 565 5.22 13.62 -22.46
C LYS A 565 4.27 14.69 -21.91
N PRO A 566 4.71 15.94 -21.79
CA PRO A 566 3.81 17.04 -21.44
C PRO A 566 2.82 17.30 -22.59
N SER A 567 1.60 17.71 -22.26
CA SER A 567 0.56 18.07 -23.22
C SER A 567 -0.29 19.23 -22.73
N TYR A 568 -0.13 20.40 -23.38
CA TYR A 568 -1.01 21.54 -23.16
C TYR A 568 -2.45 21.28 -23.66
N GLU A 569 -2.59 20.53 -24.76
CA GLU A 569 -3.90 20.16 -25.32
C GLU A 569 -4.72 19.35 -24.32
N LEU A 570 -4.10 18.39 -23.63
CA LEU A 570 -4.76 17.59 -22.59
C LEU A 570 -5.31 18.45 -21.45
N LEU A 571 -4.57 19.49 -21.02
CA LEU A 571 -5.07 20.42 -20.01
C LEU A 571 -6.32 21.16 -20.51
N THR A 572 -6.30 21.62 -21.76
CA THR A 572 -7.46 22.33 -22.34
C THR A 572 -8.69 21.45 -22.53
N GLU A 573 -8.50 20.15 -22.82
CA GLU A 573 -9.58 19.17 -22.90
C GLU A 573 -10.20 18.88 -21.53
N GLN A 574 -9.38 18.86 -20.47
CA GLN A 574 -9.87 18.63 -19.10
C GLN A 574 -10.62 19.84 -18.52
N GLN A 575 -10.32 21.07 -18.99
CA GLN A 575 -10.96 22.30 -18.53
C GLN A 575 -12.26 22.66 -19.29
N GLY A 576 -12.51 22.04 -20.46
CA GLY A 576 -13.66 22.30 -21.34
C GLY A 576 -14.82 21.36 -21.10
#